data_AF-A0A084SF32-F1
#
_entry.id   AF-A0A084SF32-F1
#
_cell.length_a   1.000
_cell.length_b   1.000
_cell.length_c   1.000
_cell.angle_alpha   90.00
_cell.angle_beta   90.00
_cell.angle_gamma   90.00
#
_symmetry.space_group_name_H-M   'P 1'
#
loop_
_entity.id
_entity.type
_entity.pdbx_description
1 polymer ?
#
loop_
_entity_poly.entity_id
_entity_poly.type
_entity_poly.pdbx_seq_one_letter_code
_entity_poly.pdbx_strand_id
1 'polypeptide(L)'
;MRMGRLGVLVLATLVAACEEPTPAPPAKYSVGGTLSGLSGGALTLQLNGQQSLTRSANGPFSFETPLEDGRDYAVTVASAPAEQECSVEGGTGKVAGGDVSSVQVRCAARTYSVGGTVEGLRGALELSLGSERLQVTANGGFTFTTKLPRGATYSVGVETSPAGQRCTLSNGAGTVAGDVTNLSVRCLDWYTLDTHQAASVVIGQKDFTSGFPHQADSAGANTLDGPLGNPVLAGGRLYLSDQNSSRVLGFNGVPSANDASAAFVLGQPDFTSVEAGSGQGNLDGPAGLASDGTRLAVADYRNNRVLLYPALPASTGATPTLVLGQPALDTHAEDCGRDDLRLPKDVFLGHGKVLVADSGNNRVLVWNTFPTANAAPAELVLGQQSFESCAPNDATGDGTEDATPSASTLFSPTGVWTDGTRLAVVDTANSRVLLWNRFPTENGQAADVVLGQADFTSRATGTTASSLRIPSYIASTGLQLFVADNQNNRVLVWNQFPTANGVAAELVLGQPDFTSDTEASPPNASGFSQPAGILLAWPHVVVPDASNNRVLVFTSR
;
A
#
# COMPACT_ATOMS: atom_id res chain seq x y z
N MET A 1 -76.17 88.51 -47.22
CA MET A 1 -77.64 88.42 -47.18
C MET A 1 -78.02 87.62 -45.96
N ARG A 2 -79.01 88.10 -45.20
CA ARG A 2 -79.61 87.45 -44.02
C ARG A 2 -80.21 86.07 -44.35
N MET A 3 -80.58 85.39 -43.25
CA MET A 3 -81.50 84.23 -43.09
C MET A 3 -80.75 82.91 -43.02
N GLY A 4 -80.83 82.11 -41.95
CA GLY A 4 -81.97 81.70 -41.10
C GLY A 4 -82.01 80.16 -41.17
N ARG A 5 -82.40 79.33 -40.21
CA ARG A 5 -83.31 79.43 -39.06
C ARG A 5 -83.31 78.04 -38.35
N LEU A 6 -83.70 78.02 -37.07
CA LEU A 6 -84.30 76.90 -36.28
C LEU A 6 -83.43 75.65 -36.01
N GLY A 7 -83.28 75.10 -34.80
CA GLY A 7 -84.05 75.21 -33.55
C GLY A 7 -84.76 73.88 -33.24
N VAL A 8 -84.21 73.05 -32.33
CA VAL A 8 -84.96 72.01 -31.59
C VAL A 8 -84.40 71.91 -30.16
N LEU A 9 -85.32 71.82 -29.21
CA LEU A 9 -85.21 71.91 -27.76
C LEU A 9 -85.81 70.63 -27.16
N VAL A 10 -85.05 69.81 -26.41
CA VAL A 10 -85.54 68.77 -25.47
C VAL A 10 -84.42 68.53 -24.44
N LEU A 11 -84.50 69.02 -23.20
CA LEU A 11 -85.15 68.54 -21.97
C LEU A 11 -84.35 67.49 -21.16
N ALA A 12 -84.16 67.85 -19.88
CA ALA A 12 -83.36 67.29 -18.80
C ALA A 12 -83.54 65.82 -18.42
N THR A 13 -82.44 65.23 -17.94
CA THR A 13 -82.40 64.39 -16.72
C THR A 13 -81.06 64.60 -16.00
N LEU A 14 -81.07 65.31 -14.87
CA LEU A 14 -79.96 65.35 -13.92
C LEU A 14 -79.96 64.04 -13.12
N VAL A 15 -78.96 63.20 -13.31
CA VAL A 15 -78.58 62.17 -12.34
C VAL A 15 -77.50 62.78 -11.47
N ALA A 16 -77.84 63.07 -10.21
CA ALA A 16 -76.87 63.45 -9.21
C ALA A 16 -75.99 62.24 -8.91
N ALA A 17 -74.77 62.23 -9.44
CA ALA A 17 -73.73 61.34 -8.95
C ALA A 17 -73.32 61.84 -7.57
N CYS A 18 -73.65 61.08 -6.52
CA CYS A 18 -72.95 61.20 -5.25
C CYS A 18 -71.49 60.82 -5.51
N GLU A 19 -70.57 61.77 -5.40
CA GLU A 19 -69.17 61.45 -5.16
C GLU A 19 -69.11 60.78 -3.78
N GLU A 20 -69.07 59.44 -3.74
CA GLU A 20 -68.64 58.74 -2.55
C GLU A 20 -67.23 59.26 -2.18
N PRO A 21 -66.96 59.59 -0.91
CA PRO A 21 -65.62 59.98 -0.51
C PRO A 21 -64.70 58.82 -0.90
N THR A 22 -63.74 59.08 -1.78
CA THR A 22 -62.71 58.11 -2.15
C THR A 22 -62.13 57.55 -0.85
N PRO A 23 -62.22 56.23 -0.58
CA PRO A 23 -61.64 55.64 0.61
C PRO A 23 -60.19 56.08 0.68
N ALA A 24 -59.77 56.61 1.83
CA ALA A 24 -58.38 56.98 2.03
C ALA A 24 -57.51 55.79 1.61
N PRO A 25 -56.47 56.00 0.76
CA PRO A 25 -55.67 54.90 0.26
C PRO A 25 -55.17 54.07 1.44
N PRO A 26 -55.24 52.73 1.37
CA PRO A 26 -54.89 51.87 2.48
C PRO A 26 -53.46 52.19 2.95
N ALA A 27 -53.29 52.31 4.27
CA ALA A 27 -51.98 52.56 4.85
C ALA A 27 -50.99 51.48 4.39
N LYS A 28 -49.78 51.89 4.02
CA LYS A 28 -48.72 50.97 3.58
C LYS A 28 -47.56 51.05 4.54
N TYR A 29 -46.99 49.90 4.86
CA TYR A 29 -45.86 49.79 5.77
C TYR A 29 -44.73 48.97 5.14
N SER A 30 -43.50 49.32 5.49
CA SER A 30 -42.30 48.64 5.02
C SER A 30 -42.13 47.29 5.72
N VAL A 31 -41.48 46.37 5.01
CA VAL A 31 -41.00 45.11 5.58
C VAL A 31 -39.47 45.13 5.51
N GLY A 32 -38.84 44.82 6.63
CA GLY A 32 -37.41 44.94 6.82
C GLY A 32 -36.94 44.18 8.05
N GLY A 33 -35.67 44.32 8.35
CA GLY A 33 -35.02 43.49 9.34
C GLY A 33 -33.54 43.75 9.47
N THR A 34 -32.82 42.81 10.08
CA THR A 34 -31.37 42.87 10.24
C THR A 34 -30.70 41.65 9.61
N LEU A 35 -29.66 41.89 8.82
CA LEU A 35 -28.76 40.86 8.30
C LEU A 35 -27.50 40.80 9.15
N SER A 36 -27.14 39.59 9.60
CA SER A 36 -25.92 39.33 10.36
C SER A 36 -25.19 38.09 9.84
N GLY A 37 -23.87 38.06 10.00
CA GLY A 37 -23.01 36.93 9.64
C GLY A 37 -22.72 36.76 8.14
N LEU A 38 -23.15 37.68 7.26
CA LEU A 38 -22.80 37.64 5.84
C LEU A 38 -21.30 37.89 5.65
N SER A 39 -20.64 37.01 4.90
CA SER A 39 -19.23 37.13 4.53
C SER A 39 -18.98 36.53 3.13
N GLY A 40 -17.98 37.05 2.41
CA GLY A 40 -17.49 36.43 1.17
C GLY A 40 -18.42 36.50 -0.06
N GLY A 41 -19.41 37.39 -0.09
CA GLY A 41 -20.29 37.56 -1.25
C GLY A 41 -21.54 38.38 -0.99
N ALA A 42 -22.54 38.23 -1.86
CA ALA A 42 -23.85 38.87 -1.73
C ALA A 42 -24.96 37.84 -1.45
N LEU A 43 -25.97 38.28 -0.70
CA LEU A 43 -27.19 37.55 -0.38
C LEU A 43 -28.36 38.26 -1.08
N THR A 44 -29.25 37.50 -1.72
CA THR A 44 -30.50 38.02 -2.29
C THR A 44 -31.67 37.53 -1.45
N LEU A 45 -32.40 38.46 -0.85
CA LEU A 45 -33.67 38.21 -0.16
C LEU A 45 -34.83 38.43 -1.12
N GLN A 46 -35.93 37.71 -0.93
CA GLN A 46 -37.18 37.92 -1.66
C GLN A 46 -38.33 38.19 -0.71
N LEU A 47 -39.14 39.21 -1.02
CA LEU A 47 -40.41 39.49 -0.38
C LEU A 47 -41.55 38.98 -1.28
N ASN A 48 -42.33 38.04 -0.76
CA ASN A 48 -43.49 37.42 -1.41
C ASN A 48 -43.19 36.84 -2.82
N GLY A 49 -41.92 36.50 -3.09
CA GLY A 49 -41.47 36.01 -4.40
C GLY A 49 -41.53 37.04 -5.54
N GLN A 50 -41.81 38.30 -5.25
CA GLN A 50 -41.99 39.35 -6.26
C GLN A 50 -40.86 40.38 -6.24
N GLN A 51 -40.49 40.86 -5.06
CA GLN A 51 -39.42 41.85 -4.90
C GLN A 51 -38.15 41.19 -4.41
N SER A 52 -37.03 41.44 -5.08
CA SER A 52 -35.70 40.99 -4.67
C SER A 52 -34.91 42.14 -4.05
N LEU A 53 -34.13 41.84 -3.01
CA LEU A 53 -33.23 42.77 -2.34
C LEU A 53 -31.86 42.13 -2.14
N THR A 54 -30.84 42.64 -2.82
CA THR A 54 -29.47 42.15 -2.71
C THR A 54 -28.70 42.91 -1.63
N ARG A 55 -27.99 42.19 -0.78
CA ARG A 55 -27.16 42.71 0.31
C ARG A 55 -25.75 42.16 0.21
N SER A 56 -24.76 43.04 0.27
CA SER A 56 -23.32 42.70 0.30
C SER A 56 -22.66 43.02 1.65
N ALA A 57 -23.43 43.54 2.61
CA ALA A 57 -22.95 43.91 3.94
C ALA A 57 -24.02 43.67 5.02
N ASN A 58 -23.54 43.32 6.21
CA ASN A 58 -24.33 43.20 7.44
C ASN A 58 -24.98 44.54 7.83
N GLY A 59 -26.07 44.47 8.60
CA GLY A 59 -26.80 45.64 9.10
C GLY A 59 -28.29 45.62 8.76
N PRO A 60 -29.00 46.71 9.03
CA PRO A 60 -30.43 46.79 8.75
C PRO A 60 -30.71 46.77 7.24
N PHE A 61 -31.87 46.22 6.87
CA PHE A 61 -32.41 46.21 5.51
C PHE A 61 -33.90 46.52 5.52
N SER A 62 -34.39 47.09 4.42
CA SER A 62 -35.82 47.31 4.17
C SER A 62 -36.07 47.05 2.69
N PHE A 63 -37.19 46.40 2.36
CA PHE A 63 -37.67 46.32 0.99
C PHE A 63 -38.24 47.67 0.55
N GLU A 64 -38.03 48.05 -0.71
CA GLU A 64 -38.42 49.38 -1.21
C GLU A 64 -39.93 49.53 -1.40
N THR A 65 -40.65 48.43 -1.66
CA THR A 65 -42.08 48.46 -1.94
C THR A 65 -42.84 48.10 -0.66
N PRO A 66 -43.51 49.07 -0.02
CA PRO A 66 -44.28 48.79 1.19
C PRO A 66 -45.55 48.00 0.84
N LEU A 67 -46.01 47.18 1.78
CA LEU A 67 -47.23 46.38 1.66
C LEU A 67 -48.39 47.10 2.36
N GLU A 68 -49.60 46.94 1.82
CA GLU A 68 -50.81 47.46 2.47
C GLU A 68 -51.05 46.77 3.83
N ASP A 69 -51.62 47.52 4.76
CA ASP A 69 -52.01 47.01 6.07
C ASP A 69 -52.92 45.77 5.95
N GLY A 70 -52.67 44.76 6.79
CA GLY A 70 -53.37 43.48 6.77
C GLY A 70 -52.88 42.46 5.73
N ARG A 71 -51.97 42.82 4.82
CA ARG A 71 -51.38 41.88 3.83
C ARG A 71 -50.35 40.96 4.47
N ASP A 72 -50.25 39.74 3.96
CA ASP A 72 -49.22 38.78 4.35
C ASP A 72 -47.86 39.17 3.74
N TYR A 73 -46.80 38.99 4.52
CA TYR A 73 -45.43 39.07 4.09
C TYR A 73 -44.73 37.72 4.29
N ALA A 74 -43.82 37.39 3.37
CA ALA A 74 -42.95 36.23 3.40
C ALA A 74 -41.58 36.64 2.84
N VAL A 75 -40.59 36.75 3.72
CA VAL A 75 -39.18 37.02 3.43
C VAL A 75 -38.45 35.69 3.35
N THR A 76 -37.84 35.42 2.20
CA THR A 76 -37.09 34.17 1.94
C THR A 76 -35.71 34.50 1.37
N VAL A 77 -34.78 33.55 1.47
CA VAL A 77 -33.47 33.66 0.82
C VAL A 77 -33.57 33.08 -0.59
N ALA A 78 -33.36 33.91 -1.61
CA ALA A 78 -33.38 33.49 -3.01
C ALA A 78 -32.01 33.00 -3.48
N SER A 79 -30.93 33.63 -3.01
CA SER A 79 -29.56 33.15 -3.22
C SER A 79 -28.65 33.63 -2.08
N ALA A 80 -27.70 32.80 -1.66
CA ALA A 80 -26.70 33.11 -0.66
C ALA A 80 -25.29 32.83 -1.20
N PRO A 81 -24.22 33.38 -0.60
CA PRO A 81 -22.85 33.00 -0.95
C PRO A 81 -22.66 31.49 -0.83
N ALA A 82 -21.92 30.88 -1.76
CA ALA A 82 -21.73 29.43 -1.81
C ALA A 82 -21.08 28.85 -0.52
N GLU A 83 -20.33 29.69 0.19
CA GLU A 83 -19.62 29.34 1.43
C GLU A 83 -20.49 29.44 2.69
N GLN A 84 -21.74 29.91 2.57
CA GLN A 84 -22.61 30.19 3.70
C GLN A 84 -23.99 29.54 3.56
N GLU A 85 -24.63 29.34 4.69
CA GLU A 85 -26.05 29.03 4.79
C GLU A 85 -26.73 30.14 5.59
N CYS A 86 -27.83 30.66 5.07
CA CYS A 86 -28.55 31.79 5.66
C CYS A 86 -29.97 31.38 6.00
N SER A 87 -30.36 31.57 7.26
CA SER A 87 -31.72 31.30 7.76
C SER A 87 -32.47 32.60 8.04
N VAL A 88 -33.80 32.58 7.82
CA VAL A 88 -34.69 33.70 8.13
C VAL A 88 -35.58 33.34 9.31
N GLU A 89 -35.54 34.15 10.37
CA GLU A 89 -36.43 34.08 11.52
C GLU A 89 -37.42 35.25 11.49
N GLY A 90 -38.68 35.00 11.85
CA GLY A 90 -39.75 36.00 11.73
C GLY A 90 -40.09 36.37 10.29
N GLY A 91 -39.62 35.58 9.31
CA GLY A 91 -39.74 35.87 7.88
C GLY A 91 -41.17 35.88 7.35
N THR A 92 -42.16 35.33 8.07
CA THR A 92 -43.56 35.32 7.64
C THR A 92 -44.47 35.99 8.66
N GLY A 93 -45.50 36.70 8.21
CA GLY A 93 -46.50 37.31 9.10
C GLY A 93 -47.46 38.23 8.35
N LYS A 94 -48.23 39.03 9.09
CA LYS A 94 -49.07 40.10 8.53
C LYS A 94 -48.50 41.46 8.88
N VAL A 95 -48.60 42.41 7.95
CA VAL A 95 -48.46 43.83 8.27
C VAL A 95 -49.64 44.25 9.13
N ALA A 96 -49.38 44.86 10.29
CA ALA A 96 -50.41 45.21 11.27
C ALA A 96 -50.13 46.57 11.91
N GLY A 97 -50.59 47.65 11.26
CA GLY A 97 -50.57 49.01 11.81
C GLY A 97 -49.19 49.65 11.98
N GLY A 98 -48.13 49.09 11.37
CA GLY A 98 -46.76 49.58 11.49
C GLY A 98 -45.74 48.85 10.60
N ASP A 99 -44.54 49.43 10.50
CA ASP A 99 -43.39 48.82 9.79
C ASP A 99 -42.95 47.51 10.46
N VAL A 100 -42.78 46.47 9.65
CA VAL A 100 -42.22 45.19 10.11
C VAL A 100 -40.70 45.30 10.06
N SER A 101 -40.07 45.40 11.22
CA SER A 101 -38.60 45.45 11.37
C SER A 101 -38.01 44.23 12.10
N SER A 102 -38.86 43.25 12.44
CA SER A 102 -38.53 42.11 13.29
C SER A 102 -37.85 40.94 12.55
N VAL A 103 -37.74 40.99 11.21
CA VAL A 103 -37.15 39.90 10.43
C VAL A 103 -35.64 39.80 10.73
N GLN A 104 -35.19 38.63 11.14
CA GLN A 104 -33.77 38.38 11.38
C GLN A 104 -33.21 37.42 10.34
N VAL A 105 -32.19 37.85 9.61
CA VAL A 105 -31.45 37.00 8.68
C VAL A 105 -30.07 36.73 9.26
N ARG A 106 -29.75 35.45 9.45
CA ARG A 106 -28.49 34.99 10.03
C ARG A 106 -27.79 34.09 9.03
N CYS A 107 -26.57 34.45 8.64
CA CYS A 107 -25.71 33.63 7.80
C CYS A 107 -24.59 33.01 8.65
N ALA A 108 -24.30 31.73 8.43
CA ALA A 108 -23.18 31.01 9.01
C ALA A 108 -22.37 30.31 7.92
N ALA A 109 -21.08 30.10 8.14
CA ALA A 109 -20.25 29.34 7.20
C ALA A 109 -20.75 27.88 7.12
N ARG A 110 -20.82 27.33 5.90
CA ARG A 110 -21.03 25.88 5.72
C ARG A 110 -19.78 25.16 6.21
N THR A 111 -19.96 24.17 7.08
CA THR A 111 -18.87 23.36 7.62
C THR A 111 -18.97 21.92 7.14
N TYR A 112 -17.82 21.30 6.92
CA TYR A 112 -17.70 19.96 6.37
C TYR A 112 -16.80 19.10 7.24
N SER A 113 -17.06 17.80 7.18
CA SER A 113 -16.26 16.81 7.91
C SER A 113 -14.92 16.55 7.22
N VAL A 114 -13.93 16.14 8.02
CA VAL A 114 -12.66 15.61 7.55
C VAL A 114 -12.48 14.21 8.10
N GLY A 115 -12.20 13.26 7.23
CA GLY A 115 -12.12 11.85 7.56
C GLY A 115 -11.52 11.02 6.44
N GLY A 116 -11.44 9.72 6.68
CA GLY A 116 -10.77 8.80 5.78
C GLY A 116 -10.89 7.36 6.23
N THR A 117 -9.96 6.55 5.78
CA THR A 117 -9.87 5.13 6.14
C THR A 117 -8.52 4.78 6.74
N VAL A 118 -8.50 3.81 7.65
CA VAL A 118 -7.29 3.20 8.20
C VAL A 118 -7.26 1.71 7.84
N GLU A 119 -6.12 1.23 7.37
CA GLU A 119 -5.85 -0.17 7.09
C GLU A 119 -4.53 -0.65 7.73
N GLY A 120 -4.45 -1.95 8.05
CA GLY A 120 -3.28 -2.58 8.65
C GLY A 120 -3.03 -2.28 10.13
N LEU A 121 -3.95 -1.59 10.81
CA LEU A 121 -3.80 -1.16 12.21
C LEU A 121 -3.87 -2.35 13.18
N ARG A 122 -2.88 -2.44 14.08
CA ARG A 122 -2.82 -3.36 15.23
C ARG A 122 -2.49 -2.59 16.51
N GLY A 123 -3.52 -2.20 17.24
CA GLY A 123 -3.40 -1.38 18.46
C GLY A 123 -4.06 -0.01 18.29
N ALA A 124 -3.50 1.02 18.94
CA ALA A 124 -4.04 2.37 18.93
C ALA A 124 -3.17 3.30 18.08
N LEU A 125 -3.83 4.08 17.21
CA LEU A 125 -3.27 5.15 16.40
C LEU A 125 -3.89 6.47 16.87
N GLU A 126 -3.10 7.52 16.98
CA GLU A 126 -3.61 8.87 17.26
C GLU A 126 -3.36 9.78 16.06
N LEU A 127 -4.45 10.39 15.56
CA LEU A 127 -4.44 11.37 14.48
C LEU A 127 -4.77 12.77 15.04
N SER A 128 -4.26 13.81 14.40
CA SER A 128 -4.53 15.19 14.77
C SER A 128 -5.22 15.97 13.66
N LEU A 129 -6.11 16.90 14.04
CA LEU A 129 -6.62 17.96 13.16
C LEU A 129 -6.64 19.27 13.96
N GLY A 130 -5.63 20.11 13.75
CA GLY A 130 -5.41 21.29 14.60
C GLY A 130 -5.19 20.89 16.06
N SER A 131 -6.07 21.32 16.97
CA SER A 131 -6.02 20.94 18.39
C SER A 131 -6.78 19.66 18.71
N GLU A 132 -7.61 19.14 17.81
CA GLU A 132 -8.28 17.86 18.02
C GLU A 132 -7.29 16.71 17.95
N ARG A 133 -7.47 15.72 18.83
CA ARG A 133 -6.76 14.44 18.83
C ARG A 133 -7.81 13.33 18.76
N LEU A 134 -7.68 12.47 17.75
CA LEU A 134 -8.59 11.37 17.47
C LEU A 134 -7.86 10.05 17.64
N GLN A 135 -8.32 9.22 18.58
CA GLN A 135 -7.83 7.85 18.71
C GLN A 135 -8.62 6.91 17.81
N VAL A 136 -7.88 6.16 17.00
CA VAL A 136 -8.39 5.10 16.13
C VAL A 136 -7.86 3.77 16.63
N THR A 137 -8.75 2.82 16.90
CA THR A 137 -8.42 1.51 17.50
C THR A 137 -8.79 0.32 16.62
N ALA A 138 -9.36 0.58 15.44
CA ALA A 138 -9.75 -0.44 14.48
C ALA A 138 -9.57 0.05 13.04
N ASN A 139 -9.39 -0.89 12.13
CA ASN A 139 -9.42 -0.63 10.69
C ASN A 139 -10.82 -0.18 10.25
N GLY A 140 -10.89 0.64 9.19
CA GLY A 140 -12.14 1.15 8.65
C GLY A 140 -12.19 2.68 8.61
N GLY A 141 -13.40 3.23 8.51
CA GLY A 141 -13.61 4.68 8.40
C GLY A 141 -13.36 5.42 9.72
N PHE A 142 -12.77 6.61 9.63
CA PHE A 142 -12.65 7.56 10.74
C PHE A 142 -13.12 8.94 10.30
N THR A 143 -13.56 9.77 11.25
CA THR A 143 -13.97 11.16 10.98
C THR A 143 -13.70 12.00 12.22
N PHE A 144 -13.08 13.16 12.02
CA PHE A 144 -12.89 14.15 13.09
C PHE A 144 -14.22 14.81 13.45
N THR A 145 -14.38 15.15 14.73
CA THR A 145 -15.57 15.87 15.21
C THR A 145 -15.54 17.34 14.84
N THR A 146 -14.34 17.93 14.74
CA THR A 146 -14.14 19.29 14.23
C THR A 146 -14.54 19.35 12.76
N LYS A 147 -15.57 20.14 12.48
CA LYS A 147 -15.94 20.50 11.11
C LYS A 147 -15.24 21.78 10.71
N LEU A 148 -14.75 21.82 9.48
CA LEU A 148 -14.03 22.97 8.94
C LEU A 148 -14.90 23.71 7.92
N PRO A 149 -14.87 25.05 7.88
CA PRO A 149 -15.63 25.81 6.90
C PRO A 149 -15.07 25.57 5.48
N ARG A 150 -15.93 25.71 4.48
CA ARG A 150 -15.49 25.68 3.07
C ARG A 150 -14.40 26.72 2.81
N GLY A 151 -13.42 26.37 1.98
CA GLY A 151 -12.25 27.17 1.69
C GLY A 151 -11.16 27.14 2.77
N ALA A 152 -11.42 26.58 3.96
CA ALA A 152 -10.37 26.39 4.96
C ALA A 152 -9.36 25.34 4.52
N THR A 153 -8.10 25.53 4.90
CA THR A 153 -7.08 24.50 4.78
C THR A 153 -7.19 23.50 5.93
N TYR A 154 -6.89 22.24 5.65
CA TYR A 154 -6.73 21.19 6.65
C TYR A 154 -5.34 20.58 6.56
N SER A 155 -4.83 20.13 7.70
CA SER A 155 -3.61 19.34 7.81
C SER A 155 -3.80 18.34 8.93
N VAL A 156 -3.75 17.06 8.57
CA VAL A 156 -3.89 15.92 9.47
C VAL A 156 -2.53 15.32 9.71
N GLY A 157 -2.19 15.10 10.98
CA GLY A 157 -0.95 14.47 11.41
C GLY A 157 -1.19 13.08 11.98
N VAL A 158 -0.16 12.23 11.88
CA VAL A 158 -0.05 11.01 12.68
C VAL A 158 0.79 11.39 13.91
N GLU A 159 0.17 11.44 15.09
CA GLU A 159 0.84 11.85 16.34
C GLU A 159 1.56 10.65 16.98
N THR A 160 0.88 9.50 17.05
CA THR A 160 1.46 8.26 17.57
C THR A 160 1.01 7.06 16.74
N SER A 161 1.96 6.22 16.33
CA SER A 161 1.69 4.91 15.74
C SER A 161 1.70 3.80 16.82
N PRO A 162 1.01 2.67 16.60
CA PRO A 162 1.11 1.53 17.50
C PRO A 162 2.55 1.02 17.63
N ALA A 163 2.88 0.41 18.77
CA ALA A 163 4.16 -0.26 18.95
C ALA A 163 4.35 -1.35 17.88
N GLY A 164 5.51 -1.34 17.23
CA GLY A 164 5.83 -2.29 16.16
C GLY A 164 5.19 -2.00 14.80
N GLN A 165 4.52 -0.86 14.65
CA GLN A 165 4.00 -0.41 13.37
C GLN A 165 4.40 1.03 13.08
N ARG A 166 4.48 1.34 11.79
CA ARG A 166 4.59 2.70 11.30
C ARG A 166 3.41 2.98 10.37
N CYS A 167 2.65 4.03 10.69
CA CYS A 167 1.51 4.44 9.90
C CYS A 167 1.88 5.62 9.01
N THR A 168 1.58 5.51 7.71
CA THR A 168 1.75 6.59 6.73
C THR A 168 0.39 7.13 6.31
N LEU A 169 0.29 8.45 6.17
CA LEU A 169 -0.92 9.16 5.77
C LEU A 169 -0.78 9.71 4.35
N SER A 170 -1.79 9.44 3.51
CA SER A 170 -1.98 10.04 2.20
C SER A 170 -3.20 10.97 2.18
N ASN A 171 -3.14 12.02 1.36
CA ASN A 171 -4.13 13.09 1.30
C ASN A 171 -4.35 13.80 2.66
N GLY A 172 -3.33 13.82 3.52
CA GLY A 172 -3.42 14.40 4.86
C GLY A 172 -3.58 15.93 4.90
N ALA A 173 -3.38 16.63 3.78
CA ALA A 173 -3.52 18.08 3.73
C ALA A 173 -4.22 18.54 2.45
N GLY A 174 -4.94 19.66 2.53
CA GLY A 174 -5.66 20.22 1.39
C GLY A 174 -6.59 21.37 1.79
N THR A 175 -7.54 21.69 0.92
CA THR A 175 -8.57 22.73 1.14
C THR A 175 -9.96 22.10 1.10
N VAL A 176 -10.82 22.50 2.03
CA VAL A 176 -12.18 22.00 2.16
C VAL A 176 -13.07 22.55 1.05
N ALA A 177 -13.54 21.69 0.15
CA ALA A 177 -14.53 22.04 -0.86
C ALA A 177 -15.92 21.41 -0.60
N GLY A 178 -15.96 20.43 0.31
CA GLY A 178 -17.06 19.56 0.70
C GLY A 178 -16.58 18.61 1.81
N ASP A 179 -17.32 17.53 2.11
CA ASP A 179 -16.85 16.50 3.03
C ASP A 179 -15.57 15.83 2.47
N VAL A 180 -14.50 15.86 3.26
CA VAL A 180 -13.23 15.23 2.91
C VAL A 180 -13.23 13.81 3.46
N THR A 181 -13.27 12.83 2.57
CA THR A 181 -13.41 11.39 2.93
C THR A 181 -12.28 10.53 2.36
N ASN A 182 -11.32 11.13 1.66
CA ASN A 182 -10.29 10.45 0.88
C ASN A 182 -8.93 10.37 1.58
N LEU A 183 -8.85 10.70 2.86
CA LEU A 183 -7.64 10.43 3.64
C LEU A 183 -7.45 8.91 3.73
N SER A 184 -6.21 8.46 3.58
CA SER A 184 -5.86 7.05 3.70
C SER A 184 -4.67 6.90 4.63
N VAL A 185 -4.86 6.14 5.71
CA VAL A 185 -3.79 5.76 6.63
C VAL A 185 -3.50 4.28 6.43
N ARG A 186 -2.25 3.97 6.13
CA ARG A 186 -1.75 2.61 6.00
C ARG A 186 -0.72 2.34 7.08
N CYS A 187 -0.99 1.37 7.96
CA CYS A 187 -0.08 0.94 9.01
C CYS A 187 0.61 -0.36 8.58
N LEU A 188 1.94 -0.35 8.61
CA LEU A 188 2.77 -1.49 8.23
C LEU A 188 3.70 -1.82 9.38
N ASP A 189 4.08 -3.09 9.46
CA ASP A 189 4.98 -3.57 10.50
C ASP A 189 6.35 -2.89 10.38
N TRP A 190 6.92 -2.57 11.53
CA TRP A 190 8.17 -1.83 11.63
C TRP A 190 9.13 -2.57 12.55
N TYR A 191 10.17 -3.13 11.96
CA TYR A 191 11.16 -3.94 12.65
C TYR A 191 12.27 -3.03 13.18
N THR A 192 12.41 -3.00 14.49
CA THR A 192 13.46 -2.29 15.19
C THR A 192 14.45 -3.31 15.74
N LEU A 193 15.66 -3.31 15.18
CA LEU A 193 16.77 -4.19 15.53
C LEU A 193 17.99 -3.35 15.91
N ASP A 194 18.92 -3.97 16.63
CA ASP A 194 20.25 -3.40 16.90
C ASP A 194 21.31 -3.97 15.95
N THR A 195 22.34 -3.19 15.64
CA THR A 195 23.49 -3.67 14.86
C THR A 195 24.09 -4.88 15.56
N HIS A 196 24.34 -5.95 14.78
CA HIS A 196 24.89 -7.21 15.31
C HIS A 196 24.06 -7.85 16.44
N GLN A 197 22.75 -7.58 16.48
CA GLN A 197 21.84 -8.18 17.45
C GLN A 197 21.94 -9.70 17.48
N ALA A 198 21.93 -10.29 18.68
CA ALA A 198 21.87 -11.73 18.85
C ALA A 198 20.46 -12.28 18.54
N ALA A 199 20.41 -13.41 17.85
CA ALA A 199 19.21 -14.20 17.66
C ALA A 199 18.69 -14.74 19.00
N SER A 200 17.36 -14.84 19.11
CA SER A 200 16.67 -15.39 20.28
C SER A 200 16.43 -16.90 20.17
N VAL A 201 16.32 -17.43 18.94
CA VAL A 201 16.13 -18.86 18.67
C VAL A 201 16.99 -19.30 17.48
N VAL A 202 17.50 -20.53 17.54
CA VAL A 202 18.09 -21.25 16.41
C VAL A 202 17.27 -22.50 16.07
N ILE A 203 16.91 -22.64 14.79
CA ILE A 203 16.20 -23.80 14.24
C ILE A 203 17.19 -24.64 13.45
N GLY A 204 17.06 -25.97 13.53
CA GLY A 204 17.95 -26.92 12.85
C GLY A 204 19.17 -27.35 13.67
N GLN A 205 19.46 -26.68 14.78
CA GLN A 205 20.58 -26.96 15.69
C GLN A 205 20.12 -26.94 17.15
N LYS A 206 20.88 -27.64 18.01
CA LYS A 206 20.63 -27.69 19.47
C LYS A 206 20.84 -26.33 20.14
N ASP A 207 21.85 -25.60 19.67
CA ASP A 207 22.25 -24.31 20.19
C ASP A 207 22.98 -23.47 19.12
N PHE A 208 23.44 -22.28 19.49
CA PHE A 208 24.06 -21.33 18.56
C PHE A 208 25.51 -21.64 18.20
N THR A 209 26.11 -22.71 18.74
CA THR A 209 27.57 -22.98 18.66
C THR A 209 27.95 -24.05 17.64
N SER A 210 26.97 -24.81 17.15
CA SER A 210 27.13 -25.79 16.07
C SER A 210 26.60 -25.24 14.75
N GLY A 211 27.20 -25.71 13.65
CA GLY A 211 26.72 -25.47 12.30
C GLY A 211 26.88 -26.68 11.40
N PHE A 212 26.98 -27.89 11.97
CA PHE A 212 27.13 -29.11 11.18
C PHE A 212 25.81 -29.51 10.50
N PRO A 213 25.85 -30.04 9.26
CA PRO A 213 24.69 -30.66 8.65
C PRO A 213 24.08 -31.69 9.58
N HIS A 214 22.76 -31.65 9.70
CA HIS A 214 22.01 -32.58 10.54
C HIS A 214 22.46 -32.65 12.01
N GLN A 215 23.00 -31.56 12.56
CA GLN A 215 23.58 -31.53 13.90
C GLN A 215 24.73 -32.55 14.10
N ALA A 216 25.47 -32.87 13.04
CA ALA A 216 26.47 -33.93 12.98
C ALA A 216 25.90 -35.35 13.23
N ASP A 217 24.62 -35.56 12.88
CA ASP A 217 23.90 -36.82 12.98
C ASP A 217 23.12 -37.09 11.67
N SER A 218 22.14 -37.99 11.71
CA SER A 218 21.19 -38.26 10.63
C SER A 218 20.08 -37.22 10.54
N ALA A 219 19.44 -37.13 9.37
CA ALA A 219 18.30 -36.26 9.17
C ALA A 219 17.14 -36.59 10.13
N GLY A 220 16.56 -35.55 10.72
CA GLY A 220 15.41 -35.63 11.61
C GLY A 220 14.52 -34.39 11.53
N ALA A 221 13.47 -34.37 12.34
CA ALA A 221 12.46 -33.31 12.34
C ALA A 221 12.99 -31.96 12.85
N ASN A 222 14.08 -31.95 13.61
CA ASN A 222 14.71 -30.79 14.23
C ASN A 222 16.07 -30.42 13.61
N THR A 223 16.40 -31.00 12.45
CA THR A 223 17.73 -30.87 11.84
C THR A 223 17.63 -30.25 10.44
N LEU A 224 18.65 -29.50 10.02
CA LEU A 224 18.76 -28.91 8.68
C LEU A 224 20.12 -29.22 8.02
N ASP A 225 20.16 -29.16 6.70
CA ASP A 225 21.34 -29.20 5.84
C ASP A 225 21.15 -28.21 4.67
N GLY A 226 21.90 -27.10 4.73
CA GLY A 226 21.87 -26.03 3.74
C GLY A 226 20.50 -25.38 3.54
N PRO A 227 19.85 -24.81 4.58
CA PRO A 227 18.57 -24.15 4.39
C PRO A 227 18.73 -22.94 3.45
N LEU A 228 18.02 -22.96 2.30
CA LEU A 228 18.13 -21.98 1.23
C LEU A 228 16.75 -21.46 0.84
N GLY A 229 16.62 -20.15 0.61
CA GLY A 229 15.39 -19.52 0.16
C GLY A 229 14.68 -18.75 1.25
N ASN A 230 13.77 -17.87 0.84
CA ASN A 230 12.88 -17.18 1.76
C ASN A 230 11.97 -18.19 2.49
N PRO A 231 11.98 -18.21 3.84
CA PRO A 231 10.95 -18.88 4.63
C PRO A 231 9.57 -18.25 4.42
N VAL A 232 8.51 -18.99 4.75
CA VAL A 232 7.13 -18.48 4.71
C VAL A 232 6.44 -18.72 6.04
N LEU A 233 5.76 -17.70 6.59
CA LEU A 233 4.77 -17.87 7.65
C LEU A 233 3.37 -17.65 7.07
N ALA A 234 2.57 -18.71 6.96
CA ALA A 234 1.21 -18.64 6.42
C ALA A 234 0.27 -19.62 7.12
N GLY A 235 -0.97 -19.19 7.40
CA GLY A 235 -1.97 -20.02 8.09
C GLY A 235 -1.50 -20.52 9.46
N GLY A 236 -0.67 -19.72 10.16
CA GLY A 236 -0.09 -20.08 11.45
C GLY A 236 1.04 -21.12 11.39
N ARG A 237 1.59 -21.40 10.20
CA ARG A 237 2.67 -22.38 9.99
C ARG A 237 3.88 -21.75 9.35
N LEU A 238 5.07 -22.07 9.85
CA LEU A 238 6.34 -21.71 9.24
C LEU A 238 6.77 -22.85 8.32
N TYR A 239 7.17 -22.52 7.09
CA TYR A 239 7.74 -23.46 6.12
C TYR A 239 9.19 -23.07 5.86
N LEU A 240 10.09 -24.05 5.94
CA LEU A 240 11.53 -23.89 5.76
C LEU A 240 12.04 -24.90 4.73
N SER A 241 12.66 -24.40 3.67
CA SER A 241 13.39 -25.24 2.74
C SER A 241 14.67 -25.75 3.39
N ASP A 242 14.86 -27.06 3.31
CA ASP A 242 16.03 -27.79 3.78
C ASP A 242 16.70 -28.39 2.55
N GLN A 243 17.47 -27.55 1.86
CA GLN A 243 17.78 -27.73 0.44
C GLN A 243 18.50 -29.04 0.17
N ASN A 244 19.60 -29.30 0.89
CA ASN A 244 20.42 -30.49 0.63
C ASN A 244 19.72 -31.78 1.05
N SER A 245 18.68 -31.67 1.87
CA SER A 245 17.81 -32.77 2.29
C SER A 245 16.61 -32.97 1.37
N SER A 246 16.50 -32.21 0.27
CA SER A 246 15.44 -32.32 -0.73
C SER A 246 14.04 -32.28 -0.13
N ARG A 247 13.81 -31.37 0.83
CA ARG A 247 12.56 -31.31 1.59
C ARG A 247 12.21 -29.89 2.07
N VAL A 248 10.96 -29.71 2.44
CA VAL A 248 10.48 -28.53 3.18
C VAL A 248 9.95 -28.99 4.53
N LEU A 249 10.47 -28.42 5.62
CA LEU A 249 10.01 -28.65 6.98
C LEU A 249 8.93 -27.64 7.38
N GLY A 250 7.82 -28.13 7.94
CA GLY A 250 6.71 -27.31 8.41
C GLY A 250 6.59 -27.30 9.93
N PHE A 251 6.45 -26.12 10.54
CA PHE A 251 6.34 -25.91 11.98
C PHE A 251 5.02 -25.23 12.35
N ASN A 252 4.54 -25.45 13.58
CA ASN A 252 3.34 -24.79 14.11
C ASN A 252 3.69 -23.37 14.62
N GLY A 253 3.91 -22.46 13.67
CA GLY A 253 4.35 -21.09 13.93
C GLY A 253 5.87 -20.94 13.90
N VAL A 254 6.35 -19.74 14.20
CA VAL A 254 7.79 -19.50 14.41
C VAL A 254 8.20 -20.15 15.74
N PRO A 255 9.18 -21.07 15.77
CA PRO A 255 9.64 -21.70 17.00
C PRO A 255 10.06 -20.69 18.08
N SER A 256 9.68 -20.97 19.33
CA SER A 256 10.00 -20.16 20.52
C SER A 256 11.16 -20.71 21.35
N ALA A 257 11.74 -21.85 20.94
CA ALA A 257 12.87 -22.50 21.59
C ALA A 257 13.78 -23.16 20.56
N ASN A 258 15.06 -23.30 20.92
CA ASN A 258 16.03 -24.03 20.11
C ASN A 258 15.63 -25.49 19.94
N ASP A 259 16.21 -26.15 18.94
CA ASP A 259 16.01 -27.58 18.68
C ASP A 259 14.55 -27.99 18.46
N ALA A 260 13.69 -27.05 18.07
CA ALA A 260 12.29 -27.32 17.80
C ALA A 260 12.13 -28.34 16.67
N SER A 261 11.21 -29.28 16.85
CA SER A 261 10.86 -30.27 15.83
C SER A 261 9.78 -29.75 14.89
N ALA A 262 9.95 -30.01 13.60
CA ALA A 262 8.94 -29.82 12.59
C ALA A 262 7.71 -30.72 12.85
N ALA A 263 6.53 -30.21 12.52
CA ALA A 263 5.26 -30.91 12.62
C ALA A 263 4.96 -31.80 11.39
N PHE A 264 5.52 -31.47 10.23
CA PHE A 264 5.38 -32.24 9.00
C PHE A 264 6.53 -31.94 8.02
N VAL A 265 6.64 -32.76 6.98
CA VAL A 265 7.63 -32.62 5.91
C VAL A 265 6.98 -32.77 4.54
N LEU A 266 7.41 -31.95 3.59
CA LEU A 266 7.02 -32.02 2.17
C LEU A 266 8.24 -32.43 1.34
N GLY A 267 8.03 -33.05 0.18
CA GLY A 267 9.11 -33.57 -0.66
C GLY A 267 9.57 -34.98 -0.31
N GLN A 268 9.32 -35.41 0.92
CA GLN A 268 9.80 -36.67 1.48
C GLN A 268 8.68 -37.44 2.22
N PRO A 269 8.74 -38.78 2.27
CA PRO A 269 7.75 -39.59 2.97
C PRO A 269 7.81 -39.47 4.50
N ASP A 270 8.97 -39.09 5.04
CA ASP A 270 9.25 -38.95 6.47
C ASP A 270 10.39 -37.96 6.73
N PHE A 271 10.72 -37.74 8.01
CA PHE A 271 11.76 -36.80 8.44
C PHE A 271 13.20 -37.33 8.30
N THR A 272 13.39 -38.55 7.85
CA THR A 272 14.71 -39.20 7.76
C THR A 272 15.18 -39.41 6.33
N SER A 273 14.23 -39.48 5.39
CA SER A 273 14.48 -39.57 3.96
C SER A 273 14.98 -38.23 3.41
N VAL A 274 16.02 -38.29 2.59
CA VAL A 274 16.70 -37.11 1.99
C VAL A 274 16.96 -37.27 0.48
N GLU A 275 16.43 -38.34 -0.12
CA GLU A 275 16.68 -38.67 -1.52
C GLU A 275 15.93 -37.71 -2.44
N ALA A 276 16.66 -37.07 -3.35
CA ALA A 276 16.09 -36.19 -4.36
C ALA A 276 15.15 -36.95 -5.31
N GLY A 277 14.11 -36.28 -5.80
CA GLY A 277 13.22 -36.86 -6.80
C GLY A 277 12.38 -35.83 -7.53
N SER A 278 11.90 -36.21 -8.71
CA SER A 278 11.08 -35.36 -9.56
C SER A 278 9.59 -35.72 -9.53
N GLY A 279 9.16 -36.80 -8.86
CA GLY A 279 7.74 -37.19 -8.78
C GLY A 279 6.82 -36.09 -8.25
N GLN A 280 5.50 -36.27 -8.40
CA GLN A 280 4.47 -35.24 -8.11
C GLN A 280 4.60 -34.56 -6.74
N GLY A 281 5.09 -35.26 -5.71
CA GLY A 281 5.30 -34.73 -4.37
C GLY A 281 6.75 -34.76 -3.90
N ASN A 282 7.70 -35.09 -4.79
CA ASN A 282 9.13 -35.10 -4.49
C ASN A 282 9.76 -33.75 -4.85
N LEU A 283 10.87 -33.45 -4.19
CA LEU A 283 11.66 -32.24 -4.41
C LEU A 283 13.11 -32.64 -4.70
N ASP A 284 13.84 -31.75 -5.36
CA ASP A 284 15.29 -31.78 -5.48
C ASP A 284 15.83 -30.37 -5.25
N GLY A 285 16.45 -30.18 -4.08
CA GLY A 285 17.03 -28.90 -3.70
C GLY A 285 16.04 -27.74 -3.60
N PRO A 286 14.91 -27.83 -2.88
CA PRO A 286 13.95 -26.72 -2.78
C PRO A 286 14.61 -25.44 -2.26
N ALA A 287 14.24 -24.30 -2.83
CA ALA A 287 14.79 -22.98 -2.53
C ALA A 287 13.69 -22.04 -2.00
N GLY A 288 13.51 -20.85 -2.60
CA GLY A 288 12.52 -19.86 -2.16
C GLY A 288 11.09 -20.41 -2.08
N LEU A 289 10.39 -20.02 -1.02
CA LEU A 289 8.99 -20.33 -0.77
C LEU A 289 8.17 -19.03 -0.81
N ALA A 290 6.91 -19.11 -1.24
CA ALA A 290 5.97 -17.99 -1.14
C ALA A 290 4.53 -18.42 -0.85
N SER A 291 3.73 -17.49 -0.32
CA SER A 291 2.32 -17.71 -0.04
C SER A 291 1.51 -16.42 -0.15
N ASP A 292 0.29 -16.54 -0.68
CA ASP A 292 -0.74 -15.50 -0.64
C ASP A 292 -1.66 -15.61 0.60
N GLY A 293 -1.29 -16.44 1.57
CA GLY A 293 -2.09 -16.75 2.76
C GLY A 293 -3.04 -17.93 2.60
N THR A 294 -3.27 -18.42 1.37
CA THR A 294 -4.15 -19.56 1.08
C THR A 294 -3.44 -20.70 0.38
N ARG A 295 -2.43 -20.40 -0.43
CA ARG A 295 -1.65 -21.33 -1.24
C ARG A 295 -0.18 -21.27 -0.86
N LEU A 296 0.58 -22.30 -1.24
CA LEU A 296 2.04 -22.34 -1.10
C LEU A 296 2.67 -22.55 -2.47
N ALA A 297 3.73 -21.80 -2.77
CA ALA A 297 4.60 -22.00 -3.91
C ALA A 297 5.98 -22.46 -3.42
N VAL A 298 6.57 -23.43 -4.10
CA VAL A 298 7.91 -23.95 -3.82
C VAL A 298 8.74 -23.88 -5.09
N ALA A 299 9.84 -23.13 -5.07
CA ALA A 299 10.86 -23.21 -6.12
C ALA A 299 11.64 -24.51 -5.94
N ASP A 300 11.36 -25.50 -6.79
CA ASP A 300 12.00 -26.81 -6.78
C ASP A 300 13.22 -26.75 -7.71
N TYR A 301 14.26 -26.11 -7.18
CA TYR A 301 15.34 -25.48 -7.94
C TYR A 301 16.08 -26.45 -8.87
N ARG A 302 16.45 -27.66 -8.44
CA ARG A 302 17.17 -28.61 -9.33
C ARG A 302 16.26 -29.37 -10.29
N ASN A 303 14.95 -29.39 -10.01
CA ASN A 303 13.95 -29.92 -10.94
C ASN A 303 13.43 -28.87 -11.94
N ASN A 304 14.02 -27.67 -11.99
CA ASN A 304 13.71 -26.65 -13.00
C ASN A 304 12.22 -26.27 -13.04
N ARG A 305 11.59 -26.15 -11.87
CA ARG A 305 10.14 -25.94 -11.77
C ARG A 305 9.72 -25.19 -10.52
N VAL A 306 8.51 -24.66 -10.55
CA VAL A 306 7.83 -24.13 -9.36
C VAL A 306 6.55 -24.91 -9.12
N LEU A 307 6.44 -25.54 -7.96
CA LEU A 307 5.28 -26.33 -7.55
C LEU A 307 4.29 -25.46 -6.78
N LEU A 308 3.01 -25.53 -7.16
CA LEU A 308 1.92 -24.76 -6.57
C LEU A 308 0.94 -25.69 -5.85
N TYR A 309 0.83 -25.49 -4.54
CA TYR A 309 -0.11 -26.18 -3.68
C TYR A 309 -1.44 -25.41 -3.63
N PRO A 310 -2.58 -26.08 -3.83
CA PRO A 310 -3.89 -25.43 -3.91
C PRO A 310 -4.39 -24.94 -2.54
N ALA A 311 -3.79 -25.45 -1.46
CA ALA A 311 -4.04 -25.05 -0.09
C ALA A 311 -2.72 -25.11 0.70
N LEU A 312 -2.65 -24.37 1.81
CA LEU A 312 -1.53 -24.44 2.74
C LEU A 312 -1.35 -25.87 3.30
N PRO A 313 -0.22 -26.54 3.05
CA PRO A 313 0.04 -27.88 3.57
C PRO A 313 0.06 -27.92 5.11
N ALA A 314 -0.51 -28.97 5.69
CA ALA A 314 -0.59 -29.14 7.15
C ALA A 314 -0.20 -30.55 7.64
N SER A 315 0.21 -31.44 6.73
CA SER A 315 0.57 -32.82 7.02
C SER A 315 1.59 -33.34 6.00
N THR A 316 2.35 -34.34 6.41
CA THR A 316 3.32 -35.02 5.54
C THR A 316 2.64 -35.63 4.33
N GLY A 317 3.29 -35.56 3.16
CA GLY A 317 2.78 -36.11 1.90
C GLY A 317 1.71 -35.28 1.21
N ALA A 318 1.45 -34.03 1.64
CA ALA A 318 0.66 -33.11 0.84
C ALA A 318 1.32 -32.91 -0.54
N THR A 319 0.51 -32.81 -1.59
CA THR A 319 0.99 -32.72 -2.97
C THR A 319 0.55 -31.44 -3.67
N PRO A 320 1.38 -30.85 -4.54
CA PRO A 320 0.98 -29.78 -5.43
C PRO A 320 0.03 -30.28 -6.52
N THR A 321 -0.70 -29.35 -7.12
CA THR A 321 -1.65 -29.64 -8.22
C THR A 321 -1.33 -28.91 -9.51
N LEU A 322 -0.37 -27.98 -9.46
CA LEU A 322 -0.04 -27.11 -10.57
C LEU A 322 1.48 -26.85 -10.58
N VAL A 323 2.06 -26.76 -11.77
CA VAL A 323 3.48 -26.50 -11.95
C VAL A 323 3.73 -25.42 -13.00
N LEU A 324 4.68 -24.54 -12.71
CA LEU A 324 5.24 -23.59 -13.68
C LEU A 324 6.62 -24.07 -14.13
N GLY A 325 6.98 -23.74 -15.38
CA GLY A 325 8.25 -24.16 -15.96
C GLY A 325 8.21 -25.55 -16.60
N GLN A 326 7.10 -26.29 -16.48
CA GLN A 326 7.02 -27.70 -16.85
C GLN A 326 5.61 -28.11 -17.31
N PRO A 327 5.48 -29.01 -18.31
CA PRO A 327 4.18 -29.51 -18.76
C PRO A 327 3.49 -30.44 -17.74
N ALA A 328 4.25 -31.09 -16.86
CA ALA A 328 3.70 -31.99 -15.85
C ALA A 328 4.46 -31.91 -14.52
N LEU A 329 3.81 -32.38 -13.45
CA LEU A 329 4.32 -32.35 -12.07
C LEU A 329 5.51 -33.31 -11.84
N ASP A 330 5.94 -34.05 -12.86
CA ASP A 330 7.05 -35.00 -12.81
C ASP A 330 8.14 -34.76 -13.87
N THR A 331 8.00 -33.72 -14.68
CA THR A 331 9.03 -33.29 -15.65
C THR A 331 9.96 -32.23 -15.05
N HIS A 332 11.14 -32.10 -15.64
CA HIS A 332 12.25 -31.28 -15.13
C HIS A 332 13.18 -30.78 -16.26
N ALA A 333 12.64 -30.58 -17.46
CA ALA A 333 13.41 -30.12 -18.62
C ALA A 333 13.95 -28.70 -18.43
N GLU A 334 15.11 -28.39 -19.01
CA GLU A 334 15.70 -27.05 -19.03
C GLU A 334 15.52 -26.42 -20.40
N ASP A 335 14.79 -25.32 -20.48
CA ASP A 335 14.64 -24.53 -21.71
C ASP A 335 14.49 -23.03 -21.37
N CYS A 336 14.52 -22.20 -22.41
CA CYS A 336 14.48 -20.74 -22.37
C CYS A 336 13.11 -20.19 -22.81
N GLY A 337 12.13 -21.04 -23.11
CA GLY A 337 10.77 -20.61 -23.47
C GLY A 337 10.05 -19.87 -22.35
N ARG A 338 8.95 -19.19 -22.68
CA ARG A 338 8.17 -18.37 -21.72
C ARG A 338 7.41 -19.17 -20.67
N ASP A 339 7.33 -20.48 -20.86
CA ASP A 339 6.68 -21.48 -20.00
C ASP A 339 7.69 -22.47 -19.40
N ASP A 340 8.98 -22.24 -19.62
CA ASP A 340 10.10 -23.04 -19.13
C ASP A 340 10.90 -22.31 -18.07
N LEU A 341 11.55 -23.07 -17.20
CA LEU A 341 12.44 -22.56 -16.16
C LEU A 341 13.77 -23.30 -16.19
N ARG A 342 14.80 -22.67 -15.63
CA ARG A 342 16.11 -23.24 -15.39
C ARG A 342 16.63 -22.76 -14.05
N LEU A 343 16.82 -23.68 -13.12
CA LEU A 343 17.37 -23.41 -11.80
C LEU A 343 16.66 -22.25 -11.07
N PRO A 344 15.31 -22.23 -10.98
CA PRO A 344 14.58 -21.13 -10.34
C PRO A 344 14.89 -21.08 -8.85
N LYS A 345 15.40 -19.96 -8.33
CA LYS A 345 15.79 -19.84 -6.92
C LYS A 345 14.74 -19.23 -6.01
N ASP A 346 13.88 -18.38 -6.55
CA ASP A 346 12.86 -17.70 -5.76
C ASP A 346 11.54 -17.58 -6.52
N VAL A 347 10.47 -17.55 -5.75
CA VAL A 347 9.11 -17.33 -6.24
C VAL A 347 8.45 -16.32 -5.34
N PHE A 348 7.69 -15.39 -5.93
CA PHE A 348 6.76 -14.54 -5.21
C PHE A 348 5.33 -14.94 -5.56
N LEU A 349 4.45 -14.97 -4.57
CA LEU A 349 3.01 -15.25 -4.72
C LEU A 349 2.23 -14.28 -3.83
N GLY A 350 1.49 -13.35 -4.43
CA GLY A 350 0.76 -12.32 -3.70
C GLY A 350 0.25 -11.22 -4.62
N HIS A 351 -0.64 -10.35 -4.12
CA HIS A 351 -1.22 -9.25 -4.90
C HIS A 351 -1.82 -9.67 -6.25
N GLY A 352 -2.29 -10.92 -6.36
CA GLY A 352 -2.83 -11.50 -7.59
C GLY A 352 -1.78 -11.95 -8.62
N LYS A 353 -0.48 -11.87 -8.31
CA LYS A 353 0.64 -12.14 -9.22
C LYS A 353 1.48 -13.34 -8.77
N VAL A 354 2.18 -13.92 -9.75
CA VAL A 354 3.28 -14.86 -9.52
C VAL A 354 4.51 -14.31 -10.24
N LEU A 355 5.64 -14.23 -9.54
CA LEU A 355 6.93 -13.89 -10.14
C LEU A 355 7.92 -15.01 -9.83
N VAL A 356 8.77 -15.36 -10.79
CA VAL A 356 9.79 -16.40 -10.60
C VAL A 356 11.15 -15.84 -10.99
N ALA A 357 12.11 -15.92 -10.08
CA ALA A 357 13.52 -15.67 -10.37
C ALA A 357 14.08 -16.89 -11.09
N ASP A 358 14.08 -16.85 -12.42
CA ASP A 358 14.54 -17.91 -13.32
C ASP A 358 16.07 -17.82 -13.48
N SER A 359 16.78 -18.13 -12.39
CA SER A 359 18.17 -17.74 -12.18
C SER A 359 19.14 -18.34 -13.19
N GLY A 360 18.88 -19.54 -13.71
CA GLY A 360 19.71 -20.17 -14.74
C GLY A 360 19.54 -19.54 -16.13
N ASN A 361 18.42 -18.85 -16.36
CA ASN A 361 18.09 -18.15 -17.60
C ASN A 361 18.24 -16.63 -17.49
N ASN A 362 18.84 -16.14 -16.39
CA ASN A 362 19.18 -14.72 -16.21
C ASN A 362 18.00 -13.77 -16.35
N ARG A 363 16.83 -14.16 -15.84
CA ARG A 363 15.59 -13.39 -16.01
C ARG A 363 14.64 -13.54 -14.84
N VAL A 364 13.63 -12.67 -14.79
CA VAL A 364 12.45 -12.84 -13.95
C VAL A 364 11.22 -12.99 -14.84
N LEU A 365 10.47 -14.07 -14.66
CA LEU A 365 9.20 -14.30 -15.33
C LEU A 365 8.03 -13.82 -14.46
N VAL A 366 7.03 -13.20 -15.09
CA VAL A 366 5.89 -12.59 -14.41
C VAL A 366 4.57 -13.08 -15.01
N TRP A 367 3.68 -13.54 -14.12
CA TRP A 367 2.27 -13.78 -14.40
C TRP A 367 1.46 -12.73 -13.62
N ASN A 368 0.72 -11.86 -14.31
CA ASN A 368 -0.09 -10.82 -13.66
C ASN A 368 -1.39 -11.38 -13.06
N THR A 369 -1.74 -12.60 -13.42
CA THR A 369 -2.84 -13.37 -12.85
C THR A 369 -2.34 -14.73 -12.38
N PHE A 370 -3.04 -15.33 -11.42
CA PHE A 370 -2.65 -16.65 -10.94
C PHE A 370 -2.85 -17.71 -12.05
N PRO A 371 -1.81 -18.51 -12.37
CA PRO A 371 -1.90 -19.55 -13.39
C PRO A 371 -2.95 -20.64 -13.08
N THR A 372 -3.63 -21.16 -14.10
CA THR A 372 -4.70 -22.17 -13.93
C THR A 372 -4.43 -23.51 -14.61
N ALA A 373 -3.30 -23.65 -15.31
CA ALA A 373 -2.86 -24.86 -15.99
C ALA A 373 -1.33 -25.01 -15.94
N ASN A 374 -0.83 -26.24 -15.99
CA ASN A 374 0.61 -26.51 -16.07
C ASN A 374 1.22 -25.84 -17.30
N ALA A 375 2.50 -25.48 -17.23
CA ALA A 375 3.20 -24.75 -18.28
C ALA A 375 2.44 -23.49 -18.75
N ALA A 376 1.74 -22.81 -17.84
CA ALA A 376 1.12 -21.54 -18.16
C ALA A 376 2.22 -20.55 -18.59
N PRO A 377 2.12 -19.94 -19.79
CA PRO A 377 3.15 -19.02 -20.27
C PRO A 377 3.18 -17.74 -19.44
N ALA A 378 4.38 -17.26 -19.14
CA ALA A 378 4.56 -15.95 -18.55
C ALA A 378 4.10 -14.84 -19.51
N GLU A 379 3.60 -13.75 -18.93
CA GLU A 379 3.07 -12.61 -19.68
C GLU A 379 4.12 -11.51 -19.87
N LEU A 380 5.12 -11.48 -18.99
CA LEU A 380 6.16 -10.48 -18.96
C LEU A 380 7.50 -11.12 -18.53
N VAL A 381 8.60 -10.66 -19.13
CA VAL A 381 9.98 -11.03 -18.77
C VAL A 381 10.80 -9.77 -18.44
N LEU A 382 11.54 -9.83 -17.35
CA LEU A 382 12.49 -8.79 -16.94
C LEU A 382 13.91 -9.33 -16.98
N GLY A 383 14.88 -8.44 -17.23
CA GLY A 383 16.28 -8.81 -17.46
C GLY A 383 16.59 -9.19 -18.90
N GLN A 384 15.57 -9.28 -19.76
CA GLN A 384 15.64 -9.67 -21.18
C GLN A 384 14.67 -8.81 -22.01
N GLN A 385 14.98 -8.56 -23.28
CA GLN A 385 14.09 -7.81 -24.18
C GLN A 385 12.87 -8.62 -24.64
N SER A 386 13.01 -9.94 -24.71
CA SER A 386 11.99 -10.88 -25.18
C SER A 386 12.16 -12.23 -24.49
N PHE A 387 11.25 -13.18 -24.78
CA PHE A 387 11.36 -14.56 -24.30
C PHE A 387 12.32 -15.42 -25.13
N GLU A 388 13.04 -14.84 -26.08
CA GLU A 388 13.89 -15.57 -27.04
C GLU A 388 15.36 -15.63 -26.63
N SER A 389 15.80 -14.76 -25.70
CA SER A 389 17.14 -14.76 -25.13
C SER A 389 17.10 -15.06 -23.63
N CYS A 390 18.14 -15.77 -23.18
CA CYS A 390 18.43 -16.06 -21.77
C CYS A 390 19.90 -15.75 -21.45
N ALA A 391 20.60 -15.04 -22.34
CA ALA A 391 21.98 -14.63 -22.12
C ALA A 391 22.04 -13.58 -21.01
N PRO A 392 22.99 -13.69 -20.06
CA PRO A 392 23.13 -12.70 -19.02
C PRO A 392 23.54 -11.36 -19.63
N ASN A 393 23.10 -10.24 -19.04
CA ASN A 393 23.53 -8.92 -19.49
C ASN A 393 23.38 -8.66 -21.00
N ASP A 394 22.38 -9.24 -21.66
CA ASP A 394 22.16 -9.06 -23.09
C ASP A 394 21.23 -7.86 -23.35
N ALA A 395 21.82 -6.66 -23.36
CA ALA A 395 21.07 -5.43 -23.61
C ALA A 395 20.67 -5.28 -25.07
N THR A 396 21.34 -6.00 -25.99
CA THR A 396 21.06 -5.95 -27.44
C THR A 396 19.99 -6.94 -27.89
N GLY A 397 19.76 -8.00 -27.12
CA GLY A 397 18.82 -9.07 -27.43
C GLY A 397 19.34 -10.04 -28.50
N ASP A 398 20.66 -10.13 -28.71
CA ASP A 398 21.27 -10.94 -29.76
C ASP A 398 21.62 -12.38 -29.33
N GLY A 399 21.36 -12.73 -28.06
CA GLY A 399 21.67 -14.03 -27.49
C GLY A 399 23.09 -14.17 -26.93
N THR A 400 23.83 -13.06 -26.84
CA THR A 400 25.21 -13.02 -26.33
C THR A 400 25.32 -12.12 -25.10
N GLU A 401 26.19 -12.47 -24.15
CA GLU A 401 26.44 -11.62 -22.98
C GLU A 401 27.16 -10.33 -23.37
N ASP A 402 26.59 -9.17 -23.01
CA ASP A 402 27.34 -7.90 -23.05
C ASP A 402 28.23 -7.76 -21.82
N ALA A 403 29.42 -7.18 -22.02
CA ALA A 403 30.38 -6.96 -20.94
C ALA A 403 29.88 -5.99 -19.85
N THR A 404 28.95 -5.10 -20.19
CA THR A 404 28.45 -4.04 -19.30
C THR A 404 26.97 -4.27 -19.00
N PRO A 405 26.56 -4.44 -17.73
CA PRO A 405 25.15 -4.53 -17.38
C PRO A 405 24.44 -3.20 -17.64
N SER A 406 23.10 -3.24 -17.70
CA SER A 406 22.27 -2.05 -17.84
C SER A 406 21.13 -2.04 -16.80
N ALA A 407 20.26 -1.04 -16.87
CA ALA A 407 19.05 -0.99 -16.04
C ALA A 407 17.99 -2.02 -16.45
N SER A 408 18.10 -2.63 -17.64
CA SER A 408 17.13 -3.59 -18.19
C SER A 408 17.63 -5.04 -18.20
N THR A 409 18.88 -5.30 -17.82
CA THR A 409 19.48 -6.64 -17.85
C THR A 409 19.66 -7.24 -16.46
N LEU A 410 19.72 -8.58 -16.40
CA LEU A 410 20.02 -9.35 -15.19
C LEU A 410 21.11 -10.39 -15.47
N PHE A 411 21.75 -10.85 -14.41
CA PHE A 411 22.69 -11.95 -14.40
C PHE A 411 22.48 -12.80 -13.13
N SER A 412 21.89 -13.97 -13.32
CA SER A 412 21.52 -14.93 -12.28
C SER A 412 20.74 -14.29 -11.12
N PRO A 413 19.56 -13.68 -11.38
CA PRO A 413 18.78 -13.06 -10.32
C PRO A 413 18.27 -14.12 -9.34
N THR A 414 18.35 -13.89 -8.03
CA THR A 414 18.03 -14.94 -7.03
C THR A 414 16.96 -14.58 -6.01
N GLY A 415 16.46 -13.34 -6.00
CA GLY A 415 15.44 -12.91 -5.05
C GLY A 415 14.49 -11.89 -5.65
N VAL A 416 13.19 -12.02 -5.37
CA VAL A 416 12.13 -11.13 -5.89
C VAL A 416 11.17 -10.69 -4.79
N TRP A 417 10.77 -9.42 -4.80
CA TRP A 417 9.75 -8.90 -3.87
C TRP A 417 8.88 -7.83 -4.54
N THR A 418 7.58 -7.83 -4.24
CA THR A 418 6.65 -6.76 -4.68
C THR A 418 5.57 -6.50 -3.64
N ASP A 419 5.11 -5.24 -3.55
CA ASP A 419 3.88 -4.85 -2.83
C ASP A 419 2.68 -4.67 -3.76
N GLY A 420 2.78 -5.16 -5.01
CA GLY A 420 1.81 -4.99 -6.08
C GLY A 420 1.94 -3.67 -6.85
N THR A 421 2.67 -2.68 -6.31
CA THR A 421 2.91 -1.38 -6.97
C THR A 421 4.38 -1.18 -7.33
N ARG A 422 5.32 -1.70 -6.54
CA ARG A 422 6.77 -1.63 -6.74
C ARG A 422 7.36 -3.02 -6.85
N LEU A 423 8.55 -3.13 -7.41
CA LEU A 423 9.27 -4.39 -7.54
C LEU A 423 10.73 -4.20 -7.12
N ALA A 424 11.30 -5.21 -6.46
CA ALA A 424 12.72 -5.31 -6.18
C ALA A 424 13.24 -6.68 -6.64
N VAL A 425 14.39 -6.69 -7.32
CA VAL A 425 15.05 -7.90 -7.83
C VAL A 425 16.50 -7.89 -7.40
N VAL A 426 16.95 -8.98 -6.77
CA VAL A 426 18.36 -9.21 -6.46
C VAL A 426 19.05 -9.73 -7.72
N ASP A 427 19.98 -8.95 -8.25
CA ASP A 427 20.75 -9.25 -9.46
C ASP A 427 22.16 -9.71 -9.08
N THR A 428 22.22 -10.98 -8.70
CA THR A 428 23.24 -11.55 -7.82
C THR A 428 24.64 -11.55 -8.42
N ALA A 429 24.79 -11.99 -9.67
CA ALA A 429 26.11 -12.03 -10.30
C ALA A 429 26.64 -10.62 -10.67
N ASN A 430 25.75 -9.62 -10.76
CA ASN A 430 26.13 -8.22 -10.88
C ASN A 430 26.31 -7.51 -9.53
N SER A 431 26.19 -8.21 -8.40
CA SER A 431 26.34 -7.67 -7.03
C SER A 431 25.51 -6.41 -6.78
N ARG A 432 24.24 -6.44 -7.17
CA ARG A 432 23.33 -5.31 -7.05
C ARG A 432 21.89 -5.73 -6.78
N VAL A 433 21.05 -4.76 -6.42
CA VAL A 433 19.59 -4.91 -6.37
C VAL A 433 18.98 -3.85 -7.27
N LEU A 434 18.06 -4.24 -8.15
CA LEU A 434 17.31 -3.34 -9.03
C LEU A 434 15.91 -3.10 -8.45
N LEU A 435 15.46 -1.85 -8.44
CA LEU A 435 14.13 -1.46 -7.98
C LEU A 435 13.35 -0.74 -9.07
N TRP A 436 12.06 -1.03 -9.15
CA TRP A 436 11.09 -0.29 -9.95
C TRP A 436 10.10 0.40 -9.02
N ASN A 437 9.96 1.71 -9.18
CA ASN A 437 9.02 2.55 -8.44
C ASN A 437 7.57 2.32 -8.86
N ARG A 438 7.37 1.70 -10.03
CA ARG A 438 6.08 1.22 -10.53
C ARG A 438 6.25 -0.19 -11.08
N PHE A 439 5.24 -1.03 -10.89
CA PHE A 439 5.29 -2.40 -11.35
C PHE A 439 5.46 -2.41 -12.88
N PRO A 440 6.43 -3.18 -13.42
CA PRO A 440 6.69 -3.19 -14.85
C PRO A 440 5.49 -3.62 -15.70
N THR A 441 5.38 -3.02 -16.89
CA THR A 441 4.27 -3.23 -17.84
C THR A 441 4.73 -3.69 -19.22
N GLU A 442 6.04 -3.76 -19.47
CA GLU A 442 6.63 -4.20 -20.74
C GLU A 442 7.92 -5.01 -20.52
N ASN A 443 8.23 -5.91 -21.46
CA ASN A 443 9.43 -6.74 -21.38
C ASN A 443 10.69 -5.88 -21.30
N GLY A 444 11.65 -6.31 -20.48
CA GLY A 444 12.93 -5.61 -20.34
C GLY A 444 12.81 -4.17 -19.82
N GLN A 445 11.69 -3.80 -19.18
CA GLN A 445 11.52 -2.45 -18.66
C GLN A 445 12.66 -2.09 -17.70
N ALA A 446 13.33 -0.97 -17.98
CA ALA A 446 14.44 -0.49 -17.17
C ALA A 446 14.04 -0.21 -15.72
N ALA A 447 14.91 -0.61 -14.79
CA ALA A 447 14.80 -0.28 -13.37
C ALA A 447 15.00 1.23 -13.13
N ASP A 448 14.35 1.74 -12.09
CA ASP A 448 14.42 3.15 -11.70
C ASP A 448 15.58 3.42 -10.72
N VAL A 449 15.94 2.42 -9.90
CA VAL A 449 16.97 2.54 -8.86
C VAL A 449 17.86 1.31 -8.81
N VAL A 450 19.15 1.50 -8.52
CA VAL A 450 20.11 0.43 -8.21
C VAL A 450 20.75 0.61 -6.83
N LEU A 451 20.80 -0.47 -6.05
CA LEU A 451 21.51 -0.56 -4.77
C LEU A 451 22.72 -1.47 -4.88
N GLY A 452 23.69 -1.25 -3.99
CA GLY A 452 24.98 -1.95 -4.01
C GLY A 452 25.98 -1.41 -5.03
N GLN A 453 25.53 -0.48 -5.89
CA GLN A 453 26.33 0.16 -6.95
C GLN A 453 25.96 1.64 -7.04
N ALA A 454 26.87 2.45 -7.61
CA ALA A 454 26.62 3.88 -7.85
C ALA A 454 25.73 4.12 -9.09
N ASP A 455 25.76 3.21 -10.05
CA ASP A 455 25.07 3.30 -11.34
C ASP A 455 24.72 1.90 -11.88
N PHE A 456 23.97 1.86 -12.99
CA PHE A 456 23.50 0.61 -13.60
C PHE A 456 24.56 -0.15 -14.41
N THR A 457 25.74 0.41 -14.60
CA THR A 457 26.83 -0.17 -15.43
C THR A 457 27.94 -0.79 -14.59
N SER A 458 27.99 -0.45 -13.31
CA SER A 458 28.95 -0.97 -12.33
C SER A 458 28.48 -2.30 -11.73
N ARG A 459 29.45 -3.16 -11.40
CA ARG A 459 29.25 -4.45 -10.72
C ARG A 459 30.37 -4.76 -9.71
N ALA A 460 30.94 -3.72 -9.11
CA ALA A 460 32.06 -3.85 -8.18
C ALA A 460 31.56 -4.32 -6.81
N THR A 461 32.20 -5.36 -6.26
CA THR A 461 31.87 -5.85 -4.92
C THR A 461 32.48 -4.97 -3.83
N GLY A 462 31.85 -4.89 -2.67
CA GLY A 462 32.42 -4.20 -1.50
C GLY A 462 31.65 -4.48 -0.21
N THR A 463 32.16 -3.96 0.91
CA THR A 463 31.59 -4.14 2.25
C THR A 463 31.00 -2.85 2.84
N THR A 464 31.04 -1.71 2.17
CA THR A 464 30.44 -0.48 2.71
C THR A 464 28.91 -0.60 2.84
N ALA A 465 28.27 0.36 3.51
CA ALA A 465 26.81 0.44 3.60
C ALA A 465 26.11 0.63 2.24
N SER A 466 26.84 1.01 1.19
CA SER A 466 26.32 1.22 -0.18
C SER A 466 26.82 0.17 -1.18
N SER A 467 27.55 -0.86 -0.75
CA SER A 467 28.06 -1.93 -1.62
C SER A 467 27.60 -3.31 -1.18
N LEU A 468 27.50 -4.21 -2.13
CA LEU A 468 27.08 -5.61 -1.94
C LEU A 468 28.13 -6.55 -2.53
N ARG A 469 28.08 -7.81 -2.15
CA ARG A 469 28.90 -8.89 -2.69
C ARG A 469 28.06 -10.15 -2.83
N ILE A 470 27.66 -10.46 -4.06
CA ILE A 470 26.81 -11.60 -4.41
C ILE A 470 25.58 -11.68 -3.47
N PRO A 471 24.72 -10.65 -3.42
CA PRO A 471 23.52 -10.68 -2.59
C PRO A 471 22.58 -11.79 -3.06
N SER A 472 21.80 -12.42 -2.17
CA SER A 472 20.99 -13.59 -2.53
C SER A 472 19.48 -13.39 -2.45
N TYR A 473 18.95 -12.81 -1.38
CA TYR A 473 17.50 -12.72 -1.15
C TYR A 473 17.11 -11.36 -0.60
N ILE A 474 15.83 -11.04 -0.75
CA ILE A 474 15.26 -9.75 -0.40
C ILE A 474 13.88 -9.91 0.23
N ALA A 475 13.58 -9.09 1.22
CA ALA A 475 12.26 -8.97 1.82
C ALA A 475 11.98 -7.50 2.17
N SER A 476 10.71 -7.10 2.20
CA SER A 476 10.33 -5.73 2.54
C SER A 476 8.95 -5.67 3.16
N THR A 477 8.76 -4.70 4.07
CA THR A 477 7.45 -4.37 4.65
C THR A 477 6.67 -3.40 3.77
N GLY A 478 7.27 -2.92 2.68
CA GLY A 478 6.83 -1.75 1.92
C GLY A 478 7.38 -0.43 2.46
N LEU A 479 7.87 -0.40 3.71
CA LEU A 479 8.55 0.75 4.29
C LEU A 479 10.04 0.49 4.50
N GLN A 480 10.40 -0.72 4.94
CA GLN A 480 11.79 -1.14 5.14
C GLN A 480 12.17 -2.21 4.12
N LEU A 481 13.42 -2.19 3.66
CA LEU A 481 13.99 -3.17 2.73
C LEU A 481 15.12 -3.94 3.42
N PHE A 482 15.13 -5.25 3.30
CA PHE A 482 16.14 -6.14 3.87
C PHE A 482 16.78 -6.93 2.74
N VAL A 483 18.11 -6.93 2.65
CA VAL A 483 18.87 -7.65 1.62
C VAL A 483 19.90 -8.55 2.29
N ALA A 484 19.86 -9.84 1.97
CA ALA A 484 20.88 -10.79 2.38
C ALA A 484 22.10 -10.63 1.48
N ASP A 485 23.16 -10.04 2.02
CA ASP A 485 24.42 -9.78 1.33
C ASP A 485 25.36 -10.98 1.56
N ASN A 486 25.11 -12.04 0.80
CA ASN A 486 25.50 -13.41 1.12
C ASN A 486 27.00 -13.57 1.38
N GLN A 487 27.87 -13.11 0.46
CA GLN A 487 29.32 -13.28 0.63
C GLN A 487 29.95 -12.31 1.64
N ASN A 488 29.21 -11.30 2.09
CA ASN A 488 29.62 -10.44 3.19
C ASN A 488 29.04 -10.91 4.53
N ASN A 489 28.39 -12.08 4.57
CA ASN A 489 27.92 -12.71 5.80
C ASN A 489 27.02 -11.80 6.65
N ARG A 490 26.14 -11.03 5.99
CA ARG A 490 25.32 -10.00 6.63
C ARG A 490 23.95 -9.83 5.99
N VAL A 491 23.04 -9.20 6.72
CA VAL A 491 21.80 -8.64 6.18
C VAL A 491 21.86 -7.12 6.32
N LEU A 492 21.70 -6.40 5.22
CA LEU A 492 21.59 -4.94 5.21
C LEU A 492 20.13 -4.52 5.25
N VAL A 493 19.83 -3.46 6.00
CA VAL A 493 18.47 -2.94 6.17
C VAL A 493 18.42 -1.46 5.83
N TRP A 494 17.48 -1.11 4.97
CA TRP A 494 17.10 0.27 4.69
C TRP A 494 15.82 0.62 5.44
N ASN A 495 15.84 1.70 6.21
CA ASN A 495 14.69 2.20 6.97
C ASN A 495 13.71 3.03 6.12
N GLN A 496 13.94 3.06 4.82
CA GLN A 496 13.03 3.58 3.82
C GLN A 496 13.17 2.70 2.58
N PHE A 497 12.09 2.56 1.81
CA PHE A 497 12.22 1.97 0.48
C PHE A 497 13.03 2.94 -0.40
N PRO A 498 14.22 2.55 -0.91
CA PRO A 498 15.11 3.51 -1.55
C PRO A 498 14.54 4.15 -2.82
N THR A 499 14.81 5.44 -3.02
CA THR A 499 14.31 6.23 -4.16
C THR A 499 15.43 6.83 -5.03
N ALA A 500 16.69 6.48 -4.75
CA ALA A 500 17.87 6.96 -5.48
C ALA A 500 18.96 5.88 -5.49
N ASN A 501 19.87 5.96 -6.46
CA ASN A 501 20.96 5.00 -6.59
C ASN A 501 21.96 5.08 -5.44
N GLY A 502 22.55 3.93 -5.08
CA GLY A 502 23.66 3.86 -4.13
C GLY A 502 23.34 4.30 -2.69
N VAL A 503 22.05 4.41 -2.34
CA VAL A 503 21.62 4.78 -0.97
C VAL A 503 22.22 3.80 0.04
N ALA A 504 22.88 4.34 1.07
CA ALA A 504 23.49 3.56 2.13
C ALA A 504 22.42 2.90 3.01
N ALA A 505 22.64 1.64 3.40
CA ALA A 505 21.85 0.99 4.43
C ALA A 505 22.07 1.65 5.79
N GLU A 506 21.04 1.70 6.64
CA GLU A 506 21.12 2.29 7.97
C GLU A 506 21.36 1.28 9.09
N LEU A 507 21.25 -0.02 8.80
CA LEU A 507 21.47 -1.09 9.78
C LEU A 507 22.11 -2.31 9.12
N VAL A 508 22.94 -3.02 9.89
CA VAL A 508 23.56 -4.29 9.52
C VAL A 508 23.35 -5.34 10.62
N LEU A 509 22.87 -6.51 10.22
CA LEU A 509 22.76 -7.71 11.05
C LEU A 509 23.79 -8.73 10.58
N GLY A 510 24.31 -9.58 11.49
CA GLY A 510 25.35 -10.55 11.14
C GLY A 510 26.78 -10.04 11.35
N GLN A 511 26.99 -8.72 11.36
CA GLN A 511 28.32 -8.10 11.44
C GLN A 511 28.34 -6.94 12.44
N PRO A 512 29.48 -6.68 13.11
CA PRO A 512 29.60 -5.61 14.13
C PRO A 512 29.53 -4.21 13.52
N ASP A 513 29.88 -4.07 12.25
CA ASP A 513 29.83 -2.84 11.48
C ASP A 513 29.56 -3.16 10.00
N PHE A 514 29.45 -2.12 9.17
CA PHE A 514 29.24 -2.33 7.74
C PHE A 514 30.47 -2.97 7.09
N THR A 515 31.68 -2.55 7.43
CA THR A 515 32.90 -2.93 6.71
C THR A 515 33.41 -4.35 6.95
N SER A 516 32.95 -5.01 8.01
CA SER A 516 33.27 -6.40 8.35
C SER A 516 32.50 -7.40 7.49
N ASP A 517 33.16 -8.49 7.11
CA ASP A 517 32.60 -9.54 6.24
C ASP A 517 32.94 -10.97 6.73
N THR A 518 33.42 -11.11 7.96
CA THR A 518 33.92 -12.39 8.46
C THR A 518 32.77 -13.37 8.73
N GLU A 519 32.91 -14.60 8.25
CA GLU A 519 31.95 -15.65 8.56
C GLU A 519 31.97 -16.04 10.05
N ALA A 520 30.82 -16.44 10.58
CA ALA A 520 30.71 -16.91 11.95
C ALA A 520 31.27 -18.33 12.11
N SER A 521 32.59 -18.43 12.33
CA SER A 521 33.31 -19.68 12.58
C SER A 521 34.23 -19.56 13.81
N PRO A 522 33.90 -20.18 14.96
CA PRO A 522 32.72 -21.03 15.19
C PRO A 522 31.40 -20.23 15.15
N PRO A 523 30.27 -20.90 14.87
CA PRO A 523 28.95 -20.27 14.90
C PRO A 523 28.64 -19.63 16.26
N ASN A 524 27.86 -18.56 16.23
CA ASN A 524 27.35 -17.85 17.41
C ASN A 524 25.97 -17.24 17.14
N ALA A 525 25.37 -16.55 18.11
CA ALA A 525 24.00 -16.03 17.99
C ALA A 525 23.87 -14.77 17.12
N SER A 526 24.97 -14.05 16.84
CA SER A 526 24.93 -12.74 16.17
C SER A 526 25.48 -12.74 14.75
N GLY A 527 26.31 -13.73 14.40
CA GLY A 527 26.99 -13.83 13.11
C GLY A 527 26.34 -14.83 12.14
N PHE A 528 26.54 -14.59 10.85
CA PHE A 528 26.14 -15.48 9.76
C PHE A 528 27.34 -16.10 9.04
N SER A 529 27.10 -17.17 8.29
CA SER A 529 27.90 -17.71 7.20
C SER A 529 26.96 -17.94 6.02
N GLN A 530 27.06 -17.07 5.01
CA GLN A 530 26.26 -17.08 3.79
C GLN A 530 24.73 -17.06 4.05
N PRO A 531 24.19 -15.97 4.62
CA PRO A 531 22.75 -15.87 4.85
C PRO A 531 21.99 -15.94 3.51
N ALA A 532 20.93 -16.76 3.46
CA ALA A 532 20.34 -17.19 2.20
C ALA A 532 18.81 -17.19 2.20
N GLY A 533 18.20 -16.20 2.83
CA GLY A 533 16.75 -15.98 2.85
C GLY A 533 16.38 -14.96 3.91
N ILE A 534 15.22 -14.33 3.79
CA ILE A 534 14.70 -13.43 4.81
C ILE A 534 13.18 -13.59 4.90
N LEU A 535 12.67 -13.82 6.10
CA LEU A 535 11.24 -13.73 6.40
C LEU A 535 10.99 -12.66 7.47
N LEU A 536 10.07 -11.75 7.16
CA LEU A 536 9.55 -10.74 8.07
C LEU A 536 8.20 -11.23 8.62
N ALA A 537 8.21 -11.75 9.84
CA ALA A 537 7.05 -12.38 10.49
C ALA A 537 6.86 -11.81 11.90
N TRP A 538 6.16 -10.67 11.99
CA TRP A 538 6.10 -9.86 13.22
C TRP A 538 5.83 -10.69 14.50
N PRO A 539 6.65 -10.52 15.57
CA PRO A 539 7.76 -9.57 15.72
C PRO A 539 9.12 -10.09 15.24
N HIS A 540 9.16 -11.21 14.50
CA HIS A 540 10.38 -11.93 14.17
C HIS A 540 10.95 -11.59 12.80
N VAL A 541 12.29 -11.53 12.72
CA VAL A 541 13.04 -11.63 11.47
C VAL A 541 13.72 -13.00 11.46
N VAL A 542 13.45 -13.80 10.44
CA VAL A 542 13.94 -15.18 10.34
C VAL A 542 14.90 -15.27 9.15
N VAL A 543 16.13 -15.69 9.41
CA VAL A 543 17.23 -15.68 8.43
C VAL A 543 17.86 -17.08 8.37
N PRO A 544 17.71 -17.81 7.24
CA PRO A 544 18.52 -18.99 6.96
C PRO A 544 20.00 -18.64 6.88
N ASP A 545 20.79 -19.30 7.71
CA ASP A 545 22.23 -19.16 7.83
C ASP A 545 22.89 -20.40 7.19
N ALA A 546 22.89 -20.40 5.85
CA ALA A 546 22.92 -21.62 5.06
C ALA A 546 24.15 -22.50 5.31
N SER A 547 25.35 -21.91 5.33
CA SER A 547 26.60 -22.66 5.52
C SER A 547 26.81 -23.13 6.95
N ASN A 548 26.05 -22.56 7.91
CA ASN A 548 25.96 -23.06 9.28
C ASN A 548 24.77 -24.01 9.49
N ASN A 549 24.08 -24.46 8.43
CA ASN A 549 23.03 -25.48 8.51
C ASN A 549 21.96 -25.18 9.56
N ARG A 550 21.55 -23.91 9.65
CA ARG A 550 20.63 -23.42 10.69
C ARG A 550 19.81 -22.24 10.20
N VAL A 551 18.77 -21.91 10.95
CA VAL A 551 17.98 -20.69 10.74
C VAL A 551 17.96 -19.90 12.05
N LEU A 552 18.28 -18.62 11.98
CA LEU A 552 18.31 -17.72 13.13
C LEU A 552 17.03 -16.87 13.17
N VAL A 553 16.43 -16.79 14.36
CA VAL A 553 15.24 -15.97 14.63
C VAL A 553 15.66 -14.79 15.50
N PHE A 554 15.44 -13.58 15.01
CA PHE A 554 15.65 -12.33 15.73
C PHE A 554 14.30 -11.75 16.14
N THR A 555 14.25 -11.07 17.28
CA THR A 555 13.02 -10.42 17.76
C THR A 555 13.18 -8.92 17.67
N SER A 556 12.25 -8.25 16.98
CA SER A 556 12.14 -6.79 17.02
C SER A 556 11.78 -6.33 18.42
N ARG A 557 12.40 -5.23 18.86
CA ARG A 557 12.01 -4.54 20.10
C ARG A 557 10.76 -3.68 19.96
#